data_AF-A0A3P9JKS2-F1
#
_entry.id   AF-A0A3P9JKS2-F1
#
_cell.length_a   1.000
_cell.length_b   1.000
_cell.length_c   1.000
_cell.angle_alpha   90.00
_cell.angle_beta   90.00
_cell.angle_gamma   90.00
#
_symmetry.space_group_name_H-M   'P 1'
#
loop_
_entity.id
_entity.type
_entity.pdbx_description
1 polymer ?
#
loop_
_entity_poly.entity_id
_entity_poly.type
_entity_poly.pdbx_seq_one_letter_code
_entity_poly.pdbx_strand_id
1 'polypeptide(L)'
;MPSSACIFLLNCFHPSFLRLPLSLSSLPTYVSLPAEGWRRAAVFSVDGWRKGGIQRLSSLVGSRAASWLRGAADCSCGAQNDHRSAAAPGVNPIRKPMEQDVESPVVMKKPKLPKQAREDLPKKLAEKDRTKKIQRYVQKDGKCNVHHGNVRETYRYLTDIFTTLVDLKWRFNLFIFVLVYTVTWLFFGFMWWLIAYLRGDLDHLADNQWTPCVNNLNSFVSAFLFSIETETTIGYGYRVITDKCPEGILLLLVQSVLGSIVNAFMVGCMFVKISQPKKRAETLVFSTHAVISMRDGRLCLMFRVGDLRNSHIVEASIRAKLIKSKQTKEGEFIPLNQTDINVGYNTGDDRLFLVSPLIICHEINQQSPFWEISQAHLAKEDLEIVVILEGMVEATGMTCQARSSYVSSEIKWGYRFTPVLTLEDGFYEVDYNSFHEIYETDTPSCSARELADIASRARLPLTWSLGSRLSQQGLPESEQEGPETKTNPDSEEKSQQSERNGDIANLESESKV
;
A
#
# COMPACT_ATOMS: atom_id res chain seq x y z
N MET A 1 -21.25 -22.83 -5.78
CA MET A 1 -22.25 -22.18 -4.90
C MET A 1 -21.55 -21.52 -3.71
N PRO A 2 -21.44 -20.19 -3.69
CA PRO A 2 -21.24 -19.41 -2.46
C PRO A 2 -22.39 -18.42 -2.21
N SER A 3 -22.31 -17.66 -1.11
CA SER A 3 -23.11 -16.45 -0.80
C SER A 3 -24.48 -16.62 -0.13
N SER A 4 -24.51 -16.93 1.18
CA SER A 4 -25.70 -16.73 2.06
C SER A 4 -25.34 -16.35 3.52
N ALA A 5 -24.29 -15.54 3.75
CA ALA A 5 -23.80 -15.22 5.11
C ALA A 5 -23.76 -13.72 5.48
N CYS A 6 -24.10 -12.79 4.58
CA CYS A 6 -23.94 -11.34 4.81
C CYS A 6 -25.25 -10.55 4.99
N ILE A 7 -26.43 -11.19 5.05
CA ILE A 7 -27.73 -10.47 5.04
C ILE A 7 -28.35 -10.32 6.45
N PHE A 8 -27.78 -10.92 7.50
CA PHE A 8 -28.41 -11.00 8.82
C PHE A 8 -28.16 -9.82 9.80
N LEU A 9 -27.40 -8.78 9.42
CA LEU A 9 -26.99 -7.70 10.34
C LEU A 9 -27.62 -6.31 10.07
N LEU A 10 -28.66 -6.21 9.23
CA LEU A 10 -29.21 -4.91 8.81
C LEU A 10 -30.73 -4.72 8.98
N ASN A 11 -31.45 -5.68 9.59
CA ASN A 11 -32.92 -5.67 9.73
C ASN A 11 -33.41 -5.66 11.19
N CYS A 12 -32.76 -4.86 12.07
CA CYS A 12 -33.25 -4.60 13.43
C CYS A 12 -33.31 -3.10 13.75
N PHE A 13 -34.04 -2.34 12.94
CA PHE A 13 -34.55 -1.00 13.30
C PHE A 13 -36.02 -0.91 12.93
N HIS A 14 -36.90 -1.14 13.90
CA HIS A 14 -38.35 -0.95 13.75
C HIS A 14 -38.77 0.33 14.49
N PRO A 15 -39.26 1.38 13.82
CA PRO A 15 -39.74 2.58 14.48
C PRO A 15 -41.18 2.37 14.96
N SER A 16 -41.44 2.56 16.26
CA SER A 16 -42.80 2.56 16.81
C SER A 16 -42.87 3.45 18.05
N PHE A 17 -43.97 4.22 18.17
CA PHE A 17 -44.25 5.26 19.17
C PHE A 17 -43.28 6.48 19.11
N LEU A 18 -43.72 7.70 18.79
CA LEU A 18 -44.89 8.41 19.34
C LEU A 18 -45.60 9.31 18.30
N ARG A 19 -46.93 9.29 18.32
CA ARG A 19 -47.79 10.41 17.86
C ARG A 19 -48.56 10.95 19.06
N LEU A 20 -48.36 12.22 19.38
CA LEU A 20 -49.28 13.02 20.18
C LEU A 20 -49.47 14.36 19.45
N PRO A 21 -50.72 14.85 19.27
CA PRO A 21 -50.96 16.09 18.57
C PRO A 21 -50.91 17.27 19.54
N LEU A 22 -50.13 18.30 19.19
CA LEU A 22 -50.28 19.62 19.80
C LEU A 22 -50.69 20.63 18.74
N SER A 23 -51.93 21.09 18.87
CA SER A 23 -52.43 22.30 18.23
C SER A 23 -51.74 23.51 18.85
N LEU A 24 -51.19 24.41 18.02
CA LEU A 24 -51.23 25.85 18.31
C LEU A 24 -50.96 26.69 17.06
N SER A 25 -51.88 27.59 16.80
CA SER A 25 -51.86 28.56 15.71
C SER A 25 -51.42 29.94 16.21
N SER A 26 -50.34 30.50 15.67
CA SER A 26 -50.14 31.96 15.60
C SER A 26 -48.99 32.36 14.66
N LEU A 27 -49.25 33.43 13.89
CA LEU A 27 -48.34 34.17 12.99
C LEU A 27 -47.49 35.19 13.80
N PRO A 28 -46.51 35.95 13.24
CA PRO A 28 -46.30 36.26 11.81
C PRO A 28 -44.85 36.25 11.25
N THR A 29 -44.82 36.36 9.92
CA THR A 29 -43.78 36.77 8.97
C THR A 29 -42.87 37.94 9.39
N TYR A 30 -41.61 37.96 8.93
CA TYR A 30 -41.04 39.09 8.16
C TYR A 30 -39.71 38.78 7.42
N VAL A 31 -39.46 39.53 6.32
CA VAL A 31 -38.25 39.65 5.47
C VAL A 31 -38.00 38.52 4.43
N SER A 32 -37.47 38.92 3.26
CA SER A 32 -37.70 38.30 1.94
C SER A 32 -36.46 38.34 1.02
N LEU A 33 -36.56 37.68 -0.16
CA LEU A 33 -35.73 37.78 -1.38
C LEU A 33 -34.53 36.78 -1.49
N PRO A 34 -34.06 36.42 -2.71
CA PRO A 34 -34.80 35.51 -3.59
C PRO A 34 -33.92 34.38 -4.20
N ALA A 35 -34.54 33.26 -4.58
CA ALA A 35 -33.84 32.14 -5.26
C ALA A 35 -34.66 31.60 -6.45
N GLU A 36 -34.74 32.38 -7.53
CA GLU A 36 -35.12 31.86 -8.85
C GLU A 36 -33.88 31.30 -9.54
N GLY A 37 -33.87 30.00 -9.90
CA GLY A 37 -32.73 29.42 -10.59
C GLY A 37 -32.77 27.94 -10.96
N TRP A 38 -33.58 27.09 -10.30
CA TRP A 38 -33.41 25.62 -10.43
C TRP A 38 -34.68 24.77 -10.72
N ARG A 39 -35.83 25.38 -11.08
CA ARG A 39 -37.07 24.62 -11.36
C ARG A 39 -37.35 24.26 -12.84
N ARG A 40 -36.40 24.45 -13.77
CA ARG A 40 -36.59 24.08 -15.20
C ARG A 40 -35.73 22.92 -15.74
N ALA A 41 -34.74 22.42 -14.99
CA ALA A 41 -33.94 21.26 -15.42
C ALA A 41 -34.59 19.90 -15.08
N ALA A 42 -35.33 19.80 -13.97
CA ALA A 42 -35.81 18.51 -13.44
C ALA A 42 -37.01 17.90 -14.19
N VAL A 43 -37.74 18.68 -14.99
CA VAL A 43 -39.00 18.20 -15.64
C VAL A 43 -38.74 17.49 -16.98
N PHE A 44 -37.62 17.77 -17.65
CA PHE A 44 -37.32 17.16 -18.98
C PHE A 44 -36.65 15.78 -18.93
N SER A 45 -36.25 15.28 -17.76
CA SER A 45 -35.51 14.02 -17.64
C SER A 45 -36.41 12.79 -17.38
N VAL A 46 -37.61 12.98 -16.82
CA VAL A 46 -38.43 11.87 -16.30
C VAL A 46 -39.26 11.16 -17.39
N ASP A 47 -39.70 11.87 -18.44
CA ASP A 47 -40.47 11.26 -19.54
C ASP A 47 -39.61 10.56 -20.60
N GLY A 48 -38.32 10.91 -20.71
CA GLY A 48 -37.40 10.31 -21.69
C GLY A 48 -37.06 8.84 -21.42
N TRP A 49 -37.19 8.37 -20.17
CA TRP A 49 -36.81 7.01 -19.77
C TRP A 49 -37.95 6.00 -19.74
N ARG A 50 -39.23 6.43 -19.83
CA ARG A 50 -40.38 5.55 -19.62
C ARG A 50 -40.91 4.83 -20.87
N LYS A 51 -40.30 5.05 -22.05
CA LYS A 51 -40.72 4.41 -23.33
C LYS A 51 -39.59 3.78 -24.17
N GLY A 52 -38.33 3.78 -23.69
CA GLY A 52 -37.20 3.19 -24.44
C GLY A 52 -36.72 1.80 -23.98
N GLY A 53 -36.96 1.42 -22.71
CA GLY A 53 -36.23 0.31 -22.06
C GLY A 53 -36.81 -1.11 -22.20
N ILE A 54 -38.06 -1.27 -22.65
CA ILE A 54 -38.79 -2.55 -22.50
C ILE A 54 -38.84 -3.39 -23.80
N GLN A 55 -38.39 -2.85 -24.95
CA GLN A 55 -38.41 -3.55 -26.25
C GLN A 55 -37.06 -4.05 -26.78
N ARG A 56 -35.97 -3.99 -25.98
CA ARG A 56 -34.65 -4.56 -26.35
C ARG A 56 -34.14 -5.69 -25.44
N LEU A 57 -34.91 -6.09 -24.41
CA LEU A 57 -34.53 -7.19 -23.51
C LEU A 57 -35.25 -8.52 -23.76
N SER A 58 -36.28 -8.58 -24.63
CA SER A 58 -36.92 -9.84 -25.02
C SER A 58 -36.29 -10.54 -26.23
N SER A 59 -35.43 -9.86 -27.01
CA SER A 59 -34.84 -10.40 -28.25
C SER A 59 -33.46 -11.06 -28.06
N LEU A 60 -32.80 -10.89 -26.92
CA LEU A 60 -31.44 -11.40 -26.65
C LEU A 60 -31.37 -12.61 -25.71
N VAL A 61 -32.46 -12.92 -25.00
CA VAL A 61 -32.56 -14.12 -24.15
C VAL A 61 -33.03 -15.35 -24.95
N GLY A 62 -33.62 -15.16 -26.13
CA GLY A 62 -34.17 -16.25 -26.96
C GLY A 62 -33.14 -17.05 -27.79
N SER A 63 -31.96 -16.49 -28.08
CA SER A 63 -31.08 -17.02 -29.15
C SER A 63 -29.83 -17.79 -28.70
N ARG A 64 -29.60 -17.98 -27.39
CA ARG A 64 -28.46 -18.81 -26.89
C ARG A 64 -28.86 -20.14 -26.25
N ALA A 65 -30.15 -20.42 -26.06
CA ALA A 65 -30.63 -21.70 -25.49
C ALA A 65 -30.79 -22.83 -26.52
N ALA A 66 -30.73 -22.55 -27.83
CA ALA A 66 -31.07 -23.51 -28.89
C ALA A 66 -29.89 -24.32 -29.47
N SER A 67 -28.67 -24.12 -28.98
CA SER A 67 -27.44 -24.71 -29.57
C SER A 67 -26.87 -25.93 -28.82
N TRP A 68 -27.48 -26.37 -27.71
CA TRP A 68 -26.92 -27.40 -26.82
C TRP A 68 -27.82 -28.64 -26.63
N LEU A 69 -28.90 -28.78 -27.41
CA LEU A 69 -29.85 -29.91 -27.35
C LEU A 69 -30.17 -30.49 -28.75
N ARG A 70 -29.15 -30.64 -29.60
CA ARG A 70 -29.23 -31.45 -30.82
C ARG A 70 -27.88 -32.10 -31.12
N GLY A 71 -27.71 -33.30 -30.58
CA GLY A 71 -26.54 -34.15 -30.67
C GLY A 71 -26.88 -35.54 -30.15
N ALA A 72 -27.70 -36.26 -30.92
CA ALA A 72 -28.11 -37.63 -30.63
C ALA A 72 -26.86 -38.55 -30.58
N ALA A 73 -26.74 -39.58 -29.74
CA ALA A 73 -27.71 -40.62 -29.37
C ALA A 73 -28.13 -41.50 -30.57
N ASP A 74 -27.28 -42.48 -30.91
CA ASP A 74 -27.70 -43.63 -31.74
C ASP A 74 -26.89 -44.91 -31.42
N CYS A 75 -27.56 -46.06 -31.57
CA CYS A 75 -27.03 -47.42 -31.72
C CYS A 75 -26.32 -48.18 -30.56
N SER A 76 -27.12 -48.60 -29.58
CA SER A 76 -27.43 -50.00 -29.21
C SER A 76 -26.44 -51.19 -29.33
N CYS A 77 -26.44 -51.98 -28.23
CA CYS A 77 -26.45 -53.46 -28.14
C CYS A 77 -25.18 -54.32 -28.38
N GLY A 78 -24.83 -55.10 -27.33
CA GLY A 78 -23.95 -56.28 -27.35
C GLY A 78 -23.87 -56.88 -25.93
N ALA A 79 -24.04 -58.19 -25.76
CA ALA A 79 -24.42 -58.78 -24.47
C ALA A 79 -23.37 -59.73 -23.84
N GLN A 80 -23.63 -60.04 -22.56
CA GLN A 80 -23.53 -61.38 -21.94
C GLN A 80 -22.40 -61.66 -20.93
N ASN A 81 -22.79 -62.42 -19.90
CA ASN A 81 -22.14 -62.74 -18.62
C ASN A 81 -20.75 -63.41 -18.73
N ASP A 82 -19.94 -63.35 -17.66
CA ASP A 82 -19.75 -64.56 -16.82
C ASP A 82 -19.18 -64.32 -15.39
N HIS A 83 -19.13 -65.40 -14.60
CA HIS A 83 -19.10 -65.45 -13.13
C HIS A 83 -17.71 -65.58 -12.41
N ARG A 84 -17.67 -65.15 -11.12
CA ARG A 84 -16.85 -65.67 -9.97
C ARG A 84 -15.31 -65.53 -10.07
N SER A 85 -14.49 -65.76 -9.03
CA SER A 85 -14.56 -65.48 -7.58
C SER A 85 -13.15 -65.66 -6.93
N ALA A 86 -12.80 -64.77 -6.00
CA ALA A 86 -11.96 -64.94 -4.79
C ALA A 86 -10.59 -65.69 -4.76
N ALA A 87 -9.70 -65.12 -3.92
CA ALA A 87 -8.61 -65.75 -3.13
C ALA A 87 -7.21 -65.99 -3.77
N ALA A 88 -6.20 -66.03 -2.88
CA ALA A 88 -4.74 -66.05 -3.11
C ALA A 88 -4.09 -67.20 -2.28
N PRO A 89 -2.76 -67.25 -2.00
CA PRO A 89 -1.54 -66.96 -2.78
C PRO A 89 -0.54 -68.17 -2.82
N GLY A 90 0.55 -68.12 -3.62
CA GLY A 90 1.67 -69.09 -3.43
C GLY A 90 2.84 -69.13 -4.45
N VAL A 91 4.01 -68.65 -4.03
CA VAL A 91 5.39 -69.16 -4.28
C VAL A 91 5.87 -69.57 -5.72
N ASN A 92 6.52 -68.62 -6.42
CA ASN A 92 7.88 -68.60 -7.04
C ASN A 92 8.75 -69.89 -7.25
N PRO A 93 9.84 -69.90 -8.08
CA PRO A 93 10.37 -68.86 -9.01
C PRO A 93 11.08 -69.36 -10.34
N ILE A 94 11.72 -68.41 -11.07
CA ILE A 94 12.88 -68.53 -12.01
C ILE A 94 12.66 -68.86 -13.51
N ARG A 95 12.69 -67.85 -14.41
CA ARG A 95 13.79 -67.54 -15.40
C ARG A 95 13.38 -66.50 -16.48
N LYS A 96 14.10 -65.36 -16.56
CA LYS A 96 14.66 -64.70 -17.79
C LYS A 96 15.35 -63.35 -17.45
N PRO A 97 16.37 -62.88 -18.21
CA PRO A 97 17.11 -61.63 -17.96
C PRO A 97 16.86 -60.50 -18.99
N MET A 98 17.45 -59.31 -18.72
CA MET A 98 17.55 -58.07 -19.56
C MET A 98 16.21 -57.31 -19.77
N GLU A 99 16.14 -55.97 -19.72
CA GLU A 99 17.16 -54.90 -19.56
C GLU A 99 16.56 -53.59 -18.97
N GLN A 100 17.39 -52.80 -18.29
CA GLN A 100 17.46 -51.32 -18.09
C GLN A 100 16.32 -50.39 -18.57
N ASP A 101 15.98 -49.23 -17.97
CA ASP A 101 16.35 -48.44 -16.76
C ASP A 101 15.04 -47.67 -16.34
N VAL A 102 14.79 -47.10 -15.14
CA VAL A 102 15.48 -46.04 -14.39
C VAL A 102 14.92 -46.06 -12.95
N GLU A 103 15.78 -46.00 -11.92
CA GLU A 103 15.38 -46.17 -10.52
C GLU A 103 15.43 -44.87 -9.69
N SER A 104 14.51 -44.74 -8.72
CA SER A 104 14.43 -43.59 -7.81
C SER A 104 15.54 -43.62 -6.74
N PRO A 105 16.07 -42.47 -6.27
CA PRO A 105 17.25 -42.46 -5.41
C PRO A 105 16.99 -43.02 -3.99
N VAL A 106 17.61 -44.15 -3.69
CA VAL A 106 17.63 -44.79 -2.37
C VAL A 106 18.44 -43.96 -1.36
N VAL A 107 17.94 -43.88 -0.12
CA VAL A 107 18.59 -43.16 0.98
C VAL A 107 19.88 -43.87 1.43
N MET A 108 21.04 -43.36 1.02
CA MET A 108 22.33 -43.82 1.54
C MET A 108 22.61 -43.29 2.96
N LYS A 109 22.61 -44.19 3.96
CA LYS A 109 23.19 -43.91 5.29
C LYS A 109 24.71 -43.85 5.20
N LYS A 110 25.30 -42.67 5.44
CA LYS A 110 26.76 -42.50 5.54
C LYS A 110 27.33 -43.27 6.76
N PRO A 111 28.49 -43.92 6.65
CA PRO A 111 29.16 -44.53 7.79
C PRO A 111 29.64 -43.46 8.79
N LYS A 112 29.54 -43.76 10.09
CA LYS A 112 30.00 -42.85 11.16
C LYS A 112 31.50 -43.03 11.40
N LEU A 113 32.31 -42.03 11.07
CA LEU A 113 33.71 -41.99 11.50
C LEU A 113 33.85 -41.70 13.02
N PRO A 114 34.96 -42.12 13.66
CA PRO A 114 35.21 -41.87 15.08
C PRO A 114 35.26 -40.38 15.44
N LYS A 115 34.85 -40.05 16.67
CA LYS A 115 34.66 -38.67 17.14
C LYS A 115 35.94 -37.82 17.30
N GLN A 116 37.13 -38.39 17.11
CA GLN A 116 38.40 -37.82 17.59
C GLN A 116 39.29 -37.23 16.48
N ALA A 117 38.82 -37.22 15.23
CA ALA A 117 39.50 -36.60 14.07
C ALA A 117 38.69 -35.41 13.50
N ARG A 118 38.03 -34.63 14.37
CA ARG A 118 37.07 -33.59 13.97
C ARG A 118 37.50 -32.14 14.30
N GLU A 119 38.69 -31.94 14.87
CA GLU A 119 39.14 -30.61 15.30
C GLU A 119 40.20 -29.98 14.37
N ASP A 120 40.94 -30.77 13.60
CA ASP A 120 42.02 -30.29 12.70
C ASP A 120 41.72 -30.44 11.20
N LEU A 121 40.64 -29.81 10.72
CA LEU A 121 40.48 -29.52 9.29
C LEU A 121 40.04 -28.06 9.09
N PRO A 122 40.77 -27.26 8.29
CA PRO A 122 40.76 -25.81 8.46
C PRO A 122 39.45 -25.15 8.03
N LYS A 123 39.03 -24.16 8.81
CA LYS A 123 37.85 -23.29 8.60
C LYS A 123 37.89 -22.45 7.29
N LYS A 124 38.89 -22.64 6.42
CA LYS A 124 39.17 -21.81 5.23
C LYS A 124 38.38 -22.20 3.95
N LEU A 125 37.60 -23.28 3.97
CA LEU A 125 36.74 -23.68 2.83
C LEU A 125 35.27 -23.24 2.97
N ALA A 126 34.87 -22.69 4.12
CA ALA A 126 33.55 -22.08 4.33
C ALA A 126 33.58 -20.53 4.25
N GLU A 127 34.68 -19.97 3.76
CA GLU A 127 34.93 -18.52 3.64
C GLU A 127 34.87 -18.04 2.17
N LYS A 128 34.55 -18.94 1.24
CA LYS A 128 34.24 -18.61 -0.16
C LYS A 128 32.72 -18.59 -0.32
N ASP A 129 32.20 -17.44 -0.74
CA ASP A 129 30.78 -17.15 -1.00
C ASP A 129 29.85 -16.95 0.21
N ARG A 130 30.36 -16.33 1.28
CA ARG A 130 29.57 -15.28 1.96
C ARG A 130 29.68 -13.98 1.17
N THR A 131 29.04 -13.94 -0.01
CA THR A 131 28.59 -12.66 -0.57
C THR A 131 27.82 -11.95 0.55
N LYS A 132 28.28 -10.76 0.96
CA LYS A 132 27.59 -9.96 1.98
C LYS A 132 26.19 -9.68 1.45
N LYS A 133 25.17 -10.39 1.95
CA LYS A 133 23.78 -10.05 1.65
C LYS A 133 23.49 -8.73 2.35
N ILE A 134 23.70 -7.63 1.63
CA ILE A 134 23.41 -6.27 2.07
C ILE A 134 21.96 -6.27 2.55
N GLN A 135 21.76 -5.93 3.82
CA GLN A 135 20.46 -6.01 4.44
C GLN A 135 19.64 -4.80 4.01
N ARG A 136 18.78 -5.01 3.01
CA ARG A 136 17.89 -3.98 2.45
C ARG A 136 17.05 -3.29 3.54
N TYR A 137 16.86 -1.99 3.40
CA TYR A 137 16.08 -1.13 4.29
C TYR A 137 14.57 -1.40 4.14
N VAL A 138 14.09 -1.61 2.91
CA VAL A 138 12.71 -1.99 2.60
C VAL A 138 12.70 -3.32 1.84
N GLN A 139 11.71 -4.19 2.09
CA GLN A 139 11.49 -5.43 1.35
C GLN A 139 10.70 -5.16 0.06
N LYS A 140 10.69 -6.10 -0.90
CA LYS A 140 9.85 -5.98 -2.12
C LYS A 140 8.36 -5.80 -1.79
N ASP A 141 7.89 -6.46 -0.73
CA ASP A 141 6.56 -6.33 -0.12
C ASP A 141 6.27 -4.97 0.56
N GLY A 142 7.20 -4.00 0.52
CA GLY A 142 7.03 -2.69 1.15
C GLY A 142 7.15 -2.66 2.68
N LYS A 143 7.54 -3.77 3.32
CA LYS A 143 7.83 -3.86 4.76
C LYS A 143 9.22 -3.27 5.05
N CYS A 144 9.34 -2.40 6.05
CA CYS A 144 10.62 -1.81 6.45
C CYS A 144 11.36 -2.72 7.45
N ASN A 145 12.65 -2.98 7.23
CA ASN A 145 13.51 -3.79 8.10
C ASN A 145 14.11 -2.94 9.24
N VAL A 146 13.27 -2.18 9.94
CA VAL A 146 13.69 -1.24 10.99
C VAL A 146 13.06 -1.60 12.32
N HIS A 147 13.90 -1.82 13.33
CA HIS A 147 13.46 -2.01 14.72
C HIS A 147 13.82 -0.78 15.55
N HIS A 148 12.79 -0.12 16.10
CA HIS A 148 12.96 1.02 16.99
C HIS A 148 13.34 0.54 18.39
N GLY A 149 14.64 0.52 18.69
CA GLY A 149 15.17 0.16 20.00
C GLY A 149 15.18 1.35 20.99
N ASN A 150 15.15 1.04 22.29
CA ASN A 150 15.35 2.01 23.39
C ASN A 150 14.40 3.23 23.38
N VAL A 151 13.13 3.03 23.01
CA VAL A 151 12.08 4.04 23.18
C VAL A 151 11.75 4.17 24.67
N ARG A 152 12.31 5.18 25.34
CA ARG A 152 12.15 5.41 26.80
C ARG A 152 10.71 5.71 27.22
N GLU A 153 9.87 6.20 26.30
CA GLU A 153 8.54 6.74 26.59
C GLU A 153 7.42 5.82 26.08
N THR A 154 7.44 4.55 26.52
CA THR A 154 6.45 3.53 26.12
C THR A 154 5.01 3.91 26.48
N TYR A 155 4.81 4.78 27.48
CA TYR A 155 3.49 5.29 27.87
C TYR A 155 2.77 6.04 26.73
N ARG A 156 3.49 6.62 25.76
CA ARG A 156 2.90 7.33 24.60
C ARG A 156 2.01 6.40 23.76
N TYR A 157 2.32 5.10 23.69
CA TYR A 157 1.47 4.10 23.04
C TYR A 157 0.17 3.83 23.81
N LEU A 158 0.14 4.03 25.13
CA LEU A 158 -1.07 3.89 25.95
C LEU A 158 -1.92 5.18 25.94
N THR A 159 -1.31 6.35 25.77
CA THR A 159 -2.02 7.62 25.57
C THR A 159 -2.89 7.58 24.31
N ASP A 160 -2.41 6.94 23.25
CA ASP A 160 -3.20 6.68 22.03
C ASP A 160 -3.61 5.19 21.94
N ILE A 161 -4.49 4.81 22.86
CA ILE A 161 -5.06 3.44 22.91
C ILE A 161 -5.89 3.11 21.66
N PHE A 162 -6.45 4.13 20.97
CA PHE A 162 -7.29 3.90 19.80
C PHE A 162 -6.46 3.48 18.58
N THR A 163 -5.41 4.22 18.21
CA THR A 163 -4.58 3.82 17.06
C THR A 163 -3.85 2.50 17.32
N THR A 164 -3.38 2.26 18.55
CA THR A 164 -2.71 1.00 18.90
C THR A 164 -3.63 -0.21 18.78
N LEU A 165 -4.89 -0.15 19.23
CA LEU A 165 -5.89 -1.21 19.02
C LEU A 165 -6.16 -1.46 17.53
N VAL A 166 -6.30 -0.39 16.74
CA VAL A 166 -6.52 -0.48 15.29
C VAL A 166 -5.30 -1.04 14.55
N ASP A 167 -4.07 -0.80 15.01
CA ASP A 167 -2.85 -1.34 14.39
C ASP A 167 -2.44 -2.75 14.85
N LEU A 168 -2.95 -3.25 15.98
CA LEU A 168 -2.72 -4.63 16.42
C LEU A 168 -3.15 -5.67 15.37
N LYS A 169 -2.49 -6.83 15.35
CA LYS A 169 -2.87 -7.96 14.48
C LYS A 169 -4.29 -8.43 14.81
N TRP A 170 -5.04 -8.88 13.79
CA TRP A 170 -6.42 -9.38 13.91
C TRP A 170 -6.65 -10.35 15.08
N ARG A 171 -5.70 -11.26 15.36
CA ARG A 171 -5.78 -12.21 16.49
C ARG A 171 -5.86 -11.50 17.85
N PHE A 172 -5.02 -10.50 18.09
CA PHE A 172 -5.03 -9.72 19.34
C PHE A 172 -6.26 -8.82 19.42
N ASN A 173 -6.65 -8.22 18.29
CA ASN A 173 -7.84 -7.36 18.22
C ASN A 173 -9.13 -8.14 18.56
N LEU A 174 -9.31 -9.35 18.02
CA LEU A 174 -10.44 -10.23 18.35
C LEU A 174 -10.37 -10.74 19.80
N PHE A 175 -9.17 -11.06 20.30
CA PHE A 175 -8.98 -11.45 21.69
C PHE A 175 -9.36 -10.32 22.66
N ILE A 176 -8.92 -9.08 22.40
CA ILE A 176 -9.27 -7.90 23.22
C ILE A 176 -10.77 -7.62 23.16
N PHE A 177 -11.40 -7.74 21.98
CA PHE A 177 -12.85 -7.60 21.84
C PHE A 177 -13.61 -8.57 22.75
N VAL A 178 -13.30 -9.88 22.69
CA VAL A 178 -13.92 -10.89 23.56
C VAL A 178 -13.59 -10.64 25.04
N LEU A 179 -12.35 -10.24 25.34
CA LEU A 179 -11.92 -9.97 26.72
C LEU A 179 -12.69 -8.80 27.34
N VAL A 180 -12.90 -7.71 26.60
CA VAL A 180 -13.59 -6.54 27.16
C VAL A 180 -15.07 -6.84 27.46
N TYR A 181 -15.81 -7.45 26.52
CA TYR A 181 -17.20 -7.85 26.79
C TYR A 181 -17.32 -8.88 27.92
N THR A 182 -16.43 -9.88 27.98
CA THR A 182 -16.48 -10.85 29.08
C THR A 182 -16.14 -10.21 30.43
N VAL A 183 -15.22 -9.24 30.47
CA VAL A 183 -14.91 -8.48 31.69
C VAL A 183 -16.05 -7.54 32.11
N THR A 184 -16.74 -6.84 31.19
CA THR A 184 -17.91 -6.01 31.54
C THR A 184 -19.05 -6.88 32.09
N TRP A 185 -19.38 -7.99 31.42
CA TRP A 185 -20.43 -8.91 31.87
C TRP A 185 -20.10 -9.58 33.22
N LEU A 186 -18.84 -9.92 33.48
CA LEU A 186 -18.41 -10.45 34.77
C LEU A 186 -18.44 -9.38 35.87
N PHE A 187 -18.02 -8.15 35.57
CA PHE A 187 -18.06 -7.02 36.51
C PHE A 187 -19.49 -6.68 36.92
N PHE A 188 -20.39 -6.44 35.95
CA PHE A 188 -21.79 -6.15 36.24
C PHE A 188 -22.53 -7.36 36.82
N GLY A 189 -22.25 -8.58 36.36
CA GLY A 189 -22.79 -9.81 36.95
C GLY A 189 -22.39 -10.01 38.42
N PHE A 190 -21.16 -9.64 38.78
CA PHE A 190 -20.71 -9.60 40.17
C PHE A 190 -21.42 -8.49 40.97
N MET A 191 -21.60 -7.29 40.42
CA MET A 191 -22.35 -6.22 41.08
C MET A 191 -23.81 -6.59 41.34
N TRP A 192 -24.49 -7.23 40.37
CA TRP A 192 -25.85 -7.75 40.54
C TRP A 192 -25.95 -8.83 41.61
N TRP A 193 -24.99 -9.77 41.62
CA TRP A 193 -24.91 -10.79 42.66
C TRP A 193 -24.63 -10.18 44.04
N LEU A 194 -23.77 -9.17 44.13
CA LEU A 194 -23.43 -8.47 45.35
C LEU A 194 -24.63 -7.70 45.93
N ILE A 195 -25.43 -7.02 45.11
CA ILE A 195 -26.68 -6.36 45.56
C ILE A 195 -27.66 -7.41 46.11
N ALA A 196 -27.88 -8.52 45.38
CA ALA A 196 -28.75 -9.59 45.83
C ALA A 196 -28.26 -10.25 47.14
N TYR A 197 -26.95 -10.35 47.33
CA TYR A 197 -26.33 -10.88 48.55
C TYR A 197 -26.47 -9.91 49.74
N LEU A 198 -26.09 -8.64 49.58
CA LEU A 198 -26.18 -7.64 50.65
C LEU A 198 -27.62 -7.38 51.11
N ARG A 199 -28.60 -7.56 50.21
CA ARG A 199 -30.02 -7.43 50.50
C ARG A 199 -30.64 -8.67 51.17
N GLY A 200 -29.97 -9.83 51.11
CA GLY A 200 -30.51 -11.10 51.59
C GLY A 200 -31.55 -11.74 50.64
N ASP A 201 -31.60 -11.31 49.37
CA ASP A 201 -32.50 -11.90 48.35
C ASP A 201 -32.16 -13.38 48.10
N LEU A 202 -30.89 -13.76 48.26
CA LEU A 202 -30.40 -15.14 48.12
C LEU A 202 -30.80 -16.06 49.28
N ASP A 203 -31.08 -15.52 50.47
CA ASP A 203 -31.45 -16.31 51.65
C ASP A 203 -32.97 -16.60 51.67
N HIS A 204 -33.78 -15.71 51.08
CA HIS A 204 -35.25 -15.79 51.08
C HIS A 204 -35.84 -16.37 49.77
N LEU A 205 -35.05 -17.15 49.02
CA LEU A 205 -35.43 -17.73 47.71
C LEU A 205 -36.73 -18.56 47.69
N ALA A 206 -37.16 -19.08 48.84
CA ALA A 206 -38.36 -19.90 48.99
C ALA A 206 -39.53 -19.18 49.70
N ASP A 207 -39.36 -17.91 50.08
CA ASP A 207 -40.40 -17.14 50.77
C ASP A 207 -41.26 -16.35 49.77
N ASN A 208 -42.53 -16.74 49.65
CA ASN A 208 -43.50 -16.08 48.77
C ASN A 208 -43.89 -14.66 49.23
N GLN A 209 -43.51 -14.23 50.44
CA GLN A 209 -43.74 -12.85 50.90
C GLN A 209 -42.60 -11.90 50.51
N TRP A 210 -41.40 -12.41 50.25
CA TRP A 210 -40.27 -11.58 49.84
C TRP A 210 -40.29 -11.32 48.33
N THR A 211 -40.04 -10.08 47.93
CA THR A 211 -39.90 -9.69 46.52
C THR A 211 -38.44 -9.27 46.26
N PRO A 212 -37.67 -10.09 45.53
CA PRO A 212 -36.26 -9.83 45.29
C PRO A 212 -36.07 -8.63 44.35
N CYS A 213 -34.87 -8.07 44.33
CA CYS A 213 -34.51 -6.98 43.44
C CYS A 213 -34.62 -7.37 41.95
N VAL A 214 -34.26 -8.62 41.64
CA VAL A 214 -34.44 -9.22 40.31
C VAL A 214 -34.98 -10.64 40.49
N ASN A 215 -36.09 -10.94 39.80
CA ASN A 215 -36.71 -12.26 39.87
C ASN A 215 -35.80 -13.35 39.27
N ASN A 216 -35.81 -14.55 39.88
CA ASN A 216 -35.06 -15.73 39.44
C ASN A 216 -33.52 -15.57 39.42
N LEU A 217 -32.95 -14.80 40.37
CA LEU A 217 -31.51 -14.75 40.68
C LEU A 217 -31.11 -15.75 41.78
N ASN A 218 -30.95 -17.02 41.41
CA ASN A 218 -30.69 -18.11 42.36
C ASN A 218 -29.18 -18.31 42.67
N SER A 219 -28.29 -17.72 41.87
CA SER A 219 -26.83 -17.92 41.92
C SER A 219 -26.05 -16.83 41.17
N PHE A 220 -24.72 -16.80 41.32
CA PHE A 220 -23.84 -15.97 40.50
C PHE A 220 -24.01 -16.20 38.99
N VAL A 221 -24.24 -17.44 38.54
CA VAL A 221 -24.42 -17.76 37.11
C VAL A 221 -25.70 -17.11 36.56
N SER A 222 -26.79 -17.08 37.33
CA SER A 222 -28.01 -16.35 36.94
C SER A 222 -27.81 -14.83 36.95
N ALA A 223 -26.97 -14.28 37.82
CA ALA A 223 -26.65 -12.84 37.83
C ALA A 223 -25.77 -12.46 36.63
N PHE A 224 -24.81 -13.32 36.25
CA PHE A 224 -24.03 -13.19 35.02
C PHE A 224 -24.91 -13.25 33.77
N LEU A 225 -25.86 -14.20 33.69
CA LEU A 225 -26.83 -14.27 32.60
C LEU A 225 -27.69 -12.99 32.54
N PHE A 226 -28.22 -12.52 33.67
CA PHE A 226 -28.98 -11.27 33.73
C PHE A 226 -28.15 -10.05 33.28
N SER A 227 -26.87 -10.01 33.63
CA SER A 227 -25.95 -8.98 33.18
C SER A 227 -25.76 -8.98 31.67
N ILE A 228 -25.65 -10.16 31.04
CA ILE A 228 -25.61 -10.26 29.56
C ILE A 228 -26.95 -9.83 28.96
N GLU A 229 -28.07 -10.37 29.47
CA GLU A 229 -29.43 -10.06 29.01
C GLU A 229 -29.70 -8.54 29.01
N THR A 230 -29.16 -7.85 30.01
CA THR A 230 -29.26 -6.39 30.20
C THR A 230 -28.31 -5.61 29.28
N GLU A 231 -27.00 -5.90 29.32
CA GLU A 231 -25.98 -5.13 28.58
C GLU A 231 -26.11 -5.29 27.07
N THR A 232 -26.45 -6.50 26.61
CA THR A 232 -26.70 -6.78 25.17
C THR A 232 -28.14 -6.48 24.75
N THR A 233 -28.98 -5.99 25.67
CA THR A 233 -30.40 -5.63 25.44
C THR A 233 -31.26 -6.76 24.86
N ILE A 234 -30.92 -8.02 25.14
CA ILE A 234 -31.70 -9.19 24.73
C ILE A 234 -32.98 -9.33 25.56
N GLY A 235 -32.87 -9.13 26.89
CA GLY A 235 -33.99 -9.10 27.83
C GLY A 235 -35.01 -10.23 27.67
N TYR A 236 -34.64 -11.49 27.94
CA TYR A 236 -35.55 -12.65 27.75
C TYR A 236 -36.84 -12.60 28.59
N GLY A 237 -36.93 -11.70 29.59
CA GLY A 237 -38.13 -11.52 30.41
C GLY A 237 -38.35 -12.59 31.50
N TYR A 238 -37.47 -13.61 31.57
CA TYR A 238 -37.47 -14.57 32.68
C TYR A 238 -36.85 -13.99 33.97
N ARG A 239 -35.92 -13.03 33.81
CA ARG A 239 -35.30 -12.26 34.89
C ARG A 239 -35.70 -10.81 34.71
N VAL A 240 -36.38 -10.25 35.70
CA VAL A 240 -37.00 -8.93 35.63
C VAL A 240 -36.72 -8.18 36.93
N ILE A 241 -36.29 -6.92 36.80
CA ILE A 241 -36.06 -6.00 37.91
C ILE A 241 -37.39 -5.55 38.54
N THR A 242 -37.42 -5.40 39.86
CA THR A 242 -38.58 -4.91 40.61
C THR A 242 -38.41 -3.48 41.12
N ASP A 243 -39.50 -2.86 41.56
CA ASP A 243 -39.53 -1.52 42.16
C ASP A 243 -38.91 -1.47 43.58
N LYS A 244 -38.54 -2.62 44.15
CA LYS A 244 -38.19 -2.76 45.57
C LYS A 244 -36.75 -2.39 45.91
N CYS A 245 -35.89 -2.17 44.90
CA CYS A 245 -34.47 -1.87 45.06
C CYS A 245 -34.05 -0.63 44.24
N PRO A 246 -33.93 0.56 44.85
CA PRO A 246 -33.43 1.75 44.14
C PRO A 246 -31.98 1.56 43.66
N GLU A 247 -31.19 0.78 44.39
CA GLU A 247 -29.81 0.40 44.03
C GLU A 247 -29.73 -0.38 42.70
N GLY A 248 -30.66 -1.32 42.49
CA GLY A 248 -30.75 -2.06 41.23
C GLY A 248 -31.11 -1.16 40.06
N ILE A 249 -32.05 -0.23 40.25
CA ILE A 249 -32.43 0.74 39.21
C ILE A 249 -31.24 1.65 38.85
N LEU A 250 -30.46 2.09 39.83
CA LEU A 250 -29.25 2.87 39.60
C LEU A 250 -28.17 2.05 38.87
N LEU A 251 -27.94 0.79 39.28
CA LEU A 251 -26.98 -0.10 38.61
C LEU A 251 -27.39 -0.37 37.16
N LEU A 252 -28.68 -0.63 36.89
CA LEU A 252 -29.24 -0.80 35.55
C LEU A 252 -28.99 0.42 34.66
N LEU A 253 -29.19 1.64 35.19
CA LEU A 253 -28.94 2.87 34.46
C LEU A 253 -27.45 3.06 34.15
N VAL A 254 -26.56 2.85 35.13
CA VAL A 254 -25.11 2.93 34.95
C VAL A 254 -24.60 1.88 33.95
N GLN A 255 -25.10 0.64 34.04
CA GLN A 255 -24.78 -0.45 33.12
C GLN A 255 -25.22 -0.13 31.69
N SER A 256 -26.44 0.40 31.51
CA SER A 256 -26.96 0.77 30.18
C SER A 256 -26.12 1.85 29.51
N VAL A 257 -25.68 2.86 30.26
CA VAL A 257 -24.82 3.94 29.77
C VAL A 257 -23.41 3.43 29.45
N LEU A 258 -22.76 2.71 30.37
CA LEU A 258 -21.40 2.22 30.16
C LEU A 258 -21.33 1.13 29.08
N GLY A 259 -22.30 0.22 29.02
CA GLY A 259 -22.42 -0.78 27.95
C GLY A 259 -22.56 -0.13 26.57
N SER A 260 -23.35 0.94 26.46
CA SER A 260 -23.47 1.71 25.21
C SER A 260 -22.15 2.35 24.78
N ILE A 261 -21.38 2.91 25.72
CA ILE A 261 -20.05 3.52 25.46
C ILE A 261 -19.03 2.45 25.01
N VAL A 262 -18.96 1.32 25.72
CA VAL A 262 -18.05 0.21 25.38
C VAL A 262 -18.40 -0.38 24.01
N ASN A 263 -19.69 -0.60 23.73
CA ASN A 263 -20.15 -1.10 22.45
C ASN A 263 -19.81 -0.13 21.30
N ALA A 264 -20.08 1.16 21.46
CA ALA A 264 -19.74 2.19 20.46
C ALA A 264 -18.23 2.23 20.17
N PHE A 265 -17.40 2.19 21.21
CA PHE A 265 -15.94 2.16 21.08
C PHE A 265 -15.45 0.90 20.34
N MET A 266 -15.94 -0.28 20.71
CA MET A 266 -15.53 -1.55 20.10
C MET A 266 -15.99 -1.67 18.65
N VAL A 267 -17.25 -1.35 18.35
CA VAL A 267 -17.78 -1.35 16.98
C VAL A 267 -17.06 -0.31 16.11
N GLY A 268 -16.79 0.89 16.65
CA GLY A 268 -16.00 1.91 15.96
C GLY A 268 -14.57 1.45 15.63
N CYS A 269 -13.88 0.83 16.59
CA CYS A 269 -12.56 0.25 16.37
C CYS A 269 -12.57 -0.87 15.29
N MET A 270 -13.57 -1.75 15.30
CA MET A 270 -13.72 -2.77 14.25
C MET A 270 -13.99 -2.14 12.88
N PHE A 271 -14.90 -1.16 12.81
CA PHE A 271 -15.27 -0.48 11.57
C PHE A 271 -14.05 0.21 10.91
N VAL A 272 -13.29 0.99 11.68
CA VAL A 272 -12.06 1.63 11.19
C VAL A 272 -11.06 0.57 10.71
N LYS A 273 -10.83 -0.49 11.48
CA LYS A 273 -9.89 -1.56 11.12
C LYS A 273 -10.27 -2.34 9.86
N ILE A 274 -11.56 -2.57 9.63
CA ILE A 274 -12.08 -3.20 8.40
C ILE A 274 -11.90 -2.26 7.20
N SER A 275 -12.12 -0.97 7.43
CA SER A 275 -12.09 0.05 6.37
C SER A 275 -10.65 0.41 5.94
N GLN A 276 -9.64 0.21 6.82
CA GLN A 276 -8.25 0.55 6.54
C GLN A 276 -7.74 -0.03 5.20
N PRO A 277 -7.20 0.81 4.29
CA PRO A 277 -6.85 0.39 2.94
C PRO A 277 -5.54 -0.43 2.84
N LYS A 278 -5.05 -1.01 3.94
CA LYS A 278 -3.79 -1.78 3.99
C LYS A 278 -3.76 -2.93 2.98
N LYS A 279 -4.90 -3.58 2.73
CA LYS A 279 -5.04 -4.64 1.70
C LYS A 279 -4.99 -4.12 0.26
N ARG A 280 -5.25 -2.82 0.02
CA ARG A 280 -5.16 -2.25 -1.34
C ARG A 280 -3.71 -2.02 -1.77
N ALA A 281 -2.82 -1.76 -0.82
CA ALA A 281 -1.39 -1.73 -1.11
C ALA A 281 -0.86 -3.09 -1.60
N GLU A 282 -1.56 -4.20 -1.35
CA GLU A 282 -1.23 -5.54 -1.85
C GLU A 282 -1.67 -5.76 -3.31
N THR A 283 -2.60 -4.95 -3.86
CA THR A 283 -3.00 -5.02 -5.29
C THR A 283 -2.22 -4.06 -6.18
N LEU A 284 -1.42 -3.18 -5.59
CA LEU A 284 -0.51 -2.26 -6.27
C LEU A 284 0.85 -2.94 -6.46
N VAL A 285 1.17 -3.30 -7.70
CA VAL A 285 2.35 -4.07 -8.05
C VAL A 285 3.45 -3.20 -8.65
N PHE A 286 4.69 -3.49 -8.28
CA PHE A 286 5.89 -2.92 -8.88
C PHE A 286 6.65 -4.00 -9.65
N SER A 287 7.43 -3.62 -10.66
CA SER A 287 8.36 -4.52 -11.35
C SER A 287 9.31 -5.21 -10.37
N THR A 288 9.72 -6.45 -10.68
CA THR A 288 10.73 -7.16 -9.88
C THR A 288 12.10 -6.49 -10.00
N HIS A 289 12.43 -6.02 -11.20
CA HIS A 289 13.68 -5.35 -11.56
C HIS A 289 13.43 -3.89 -11.96
N ALA A 290 14.39 -3.02 -11.72
CA ALA A 290 14.49 -1.74 -12.40
C ALA A 290 15.46 -1.91 -13.58
N VAL A 291 15.29 -1.14 -14.65
CA VAL A 291 16.14 -1.23 -15.85
C VAL A 291 16.76 0.13 -16.17
N ILE A 292 17.97 0.13 -16.72
CA ILE A 292 18.63 1.33 -17.25
C ILE A 292 18.86 1.11 -18.74
N SER A 293 18.36 2.00 -19.58
CA SER A 293 18.64 1.99 -21.03
C SER A 293 18.47 3.38 -21.64
N MET A 294 18.95 3.52 -22.89
CA MET A 294 18.82 4.78 -23.64
C MET A 294 17.38 4.98 -24.11
N ARG A 295 16.86 6.20 -23.93
CA ARG A 295 15.57 6.67 -24.44
C ARG A 295 15.74 8.10 -24.96
N ASP A 296 15.38 8.33 -26.22
CA ASP A 296 15.43 9.64 -26.88
C ASP A 296 16.79 10.38 -26.72
N GLY A 297 17.88 9.61 -26.79
CA GLY A 297 19.26 10.10 -26.67
C GLY A 297 19.74 10.35 -25.24
N ARG A 298 18.94 10.04 -24.21
CA ARG A 298 19.30 10.20 -22.79
C ARG A 298 19.27 8.85 -22.06
N LEU A 299 20.09 8.71 -21.02
CA LEU A 299 20.13 7.50 -20.20
C LEU A 299 19.04 7.60 -19.11
N CYS A 300 18.17 6.60 -19.01
CA CYS A 300 17.02 6.64 -18.11
C CYS A 300 16.96 5.39 -17.23
N LEU A 301 16.71 5.61 -15.93
CA LEU A 301 16.36 4.54 -14.98
C LEU A 301 14.84 4.39 -14.96
N MET A 302 14.36 3.16 -15.16
CA MET A 302 12.95 2.85 -15.35
C MET A 302 12.49 1.73 -14.44
N PHE A 303 11.27 1.86 -13.90
CA PHE A 303 10.57 0.79 -13.20
C PHE A 303 9.08 0.83 -13.57
N ARG A 304 8.43 -0.33 -13.59
CA ARG A 304 7.00 -0.45 -13.91
C ARG A 304 6.16 -0.46 -12.63
N VAL A 305 4.99 0.15 -12.70
CA VAL A 305 3.94 0.13 -11.67
C VAL A 305 2.59 -0.22 -12.30
N GLY A 306 1.72 -0.93 -11.58
CA GLY A 306 0.39 -1.29 -12.05
C GLY A 306 -0.60 -1.48 -10.90
N ASP A 307 -1.89 -1.30 -11.20
CA ASP A 307 -2.99 -1.68 -10.30
C ASP A 307 -3.69 -2.92 -10.88
N LEU A 308 -3.72 -4.00 -10.12
CA LEU A 308 -4.41 -5.24 -10.49
C LEU A 308 -5.94 -5.11 -10.45
N ARG A 309 -6.48 -3.96 -10.00
CA ARG A 309 -7.91 -3.75 -9.80
C ARG A 309 -8.48 -2.66 -10.71
N ASN A 310 -9.70 -2.88 -11.20
CA ASN A 310 -10.42 -1.93 -12.06
C ASN A 310 -10.89 -0.62 -11.36
N SER A 311 -10.60 -0.43 -10.07
CA SER A 311 -11.03 0.76 -9.28
C SER A 311 -9.89 1.74 -9.12
N HIS A 312 -10.09 3.01 -9.46
CA HIS A 312 -8.98 3.94 -9.69
C HIS A 312 -8.28 4.39 -8.40
N ILE A 313 -6.95 4.52 -8.45
CA ILE A 313 -6.20 5.27 -7.44
C ILE A 313 -6.43 6.76 -7.72
N VAL A 314 -7.20 7.44 -6.87
CA VAL A 314 -7.45 8.89 -7.01
C VAL A 314 -6.25 9.66 -6.48
N GLU A 315 -5.82 10.72 -7.18
CA GLU A 315 -4.62 11.50 -6.84
C GLU A 315 -3.37 10.61 -6.61
N ALA A 316 -3.15 9.64 -7.49
CA ALA A 316 -1.96 8.80 -7.42
C ALA A 316 -0.69 9.64 -7.66
N SER A 317 0.29 9.54 -6.76
CA SER A 317 1.59 10.20 -6.89
C SER A 317 2.73 9.21 -6.63
N ILE A 318 3.75 9.24 -7.48
CA ILE A 318 4.95 8.41 -7.35
C ILE A 318 6.14 9.25 -6.91
N ARG A 319 6.86 8.77 -5.88
CA ARG A 319 8.15 9.33 -5.49
C ARG A 319 9.18 8.22 -5.29
N ALA A 320 10.44 8.53 -5.53
CA ALA A 320 11.55 7.60 -5.38
C ALA A 320 12.67 8.24 -4.56
N LYS A 321 13.26 7.50 -3.62
CA LYS A 321 14.40 7.94 -2.81
C LYS A 321 15.56 6.98 -2.97
N LEU A 322 16.73 7.51 -3.31
CA LEU A 322 17.98 6.79 -3.21
C LEU A 322 18.40 6.75 -1.73
N ILE A 323 18.70 5.55 -1.25
CA ILE A 323 19.29 5.30 0.07
C ILE A 323 20.72 4.81 -0.16
N LYS A 324 21.68 5.56 0.36
CA LYS A 324 23.11 5.26 0.28
C LYS A 324 23.81 5.85 1.50
N SER A 325 24.85 5.18 2.02
CA SER A 325 25.74 5.81 3.01
C SER A 325 26.56 6.92 2.34
N LYS A 326 26.70 8.07 3.01
CA LYS A 326 27.60 9.16 2.57
C LYS A 326 28.55 9.55 3.69
N GLN A 327 29.71 10.05 3.31
CA GLN A 327 30.56 10.84 4.18
C GLN A 327 30.60 12.27 3.63
N THR A 328 30.46 13.28 4.48
CA THR A 328 30.58 14.69 4.07
C THR A 328 32.04 15.11 3.96
N LYS A 329 32.32 16.28 3.38
CA LYS A 329 33.70 16.79 3.25
C LYS A 329 34.30 17.17 4.61
N GLU A 330 33.42 17.49 5.56
CA GLU A 330 33.69 17.83 6.95
C GLU A 330 33.92 16.56 7.81
N GLY A 331 33.72 15.37 7.24
CA GLY A 331 33.99 14.08 7.88
C GLY A 331 32.78 13.38 8.50
N GLU A 332 31.59 14.00 8.51
CA GLU A 332 30.37 13.41 9.08
C GLU A 332 29.94 12.18 8.26
N PHE A 333 29.75 11.04 8.94
CA PHE A 333 29.24 9.82 8.33
C PHE A 333 27.73 9.69 8.55
N ILE A 334 26.95 9.67 7.47
CA ILE A 334 25.49 9.53 7.50
C ILE A 334 25.15 8.12 6.98
N PRO A 335 24.70 7.17 7.85
CA PRO A 335 24.60 5.75 7.49
C PRO A 335 23.61 5.44 6.37
N LEU A 336 22.44 6.09 6.37
CA LEU A 336 21.36 5.86 5.40
C LEU A 336 20.83 7.22 4.92
N ASN A 337 21.66 7.94 4.17
CA ASN A 337 21.26 9.22 3.61
C ASN A 337 20.21 9.00 2.51
N GLN A 338 19.13 9.76 2.59
CA GLN A 338 18.01 9.68 1.65
C GLN A 338 18.05 10.91 0.72
N THR A 339 18.31 10.71 -0.57
CA THR A 339 18.18 11.76 -1.58
C THR A 339 17.00 11.45 -2.50
N ASP A 340 16.19 12.46 -2.81
CA ASP A 340 15.07 12.29 -3.72
C ASP A 340 15.53 12.10 -5.17
N ILE A 341 14.83 11.24 -5.91
CA ILE A 341 15.08 10.96 -7.33
C ILE A 341 13.92 11.57 -8.11
N ASN A 342 14.21 12.54 -8.97
CA ASN A 342 13.17 13.22 -9.76
C ASN A 342 12.55 12.27 -10.79
N VAL A 343 11.28 11.90 -10.56
CA VAL A 343 10.46 11.03 -11.43
C VAL A 343 9.33 11.78 -12.14
N GLY A 344 9.40 13.11 -12.21
CA GLY A 344 8.37 13.96 -12.82
C GLY A 344 7.92 15.17 -11.98
N TYR A 345 8.52 15.40 -10.80
CA TYR A 345 8.06 16.42 -9.84
C TYR A 345 8.05 17.85 -10.41
N ASN A 346 9.03 18.19 -11.25
CA ASN A 346 9.14 19.53 -11.82
C ASN A 346 8.09 19.83 -12.91
N THR A 347 7.58 18.79 -13.58
CA THR A 347 6.57 18.88 -14.64
C THR A 347 5.17 18.53 -14.16
N GLY A 348 5.07 17.88 -12.99
CA GLY A 348 3.83 17.33 -12.45
C GLY A 348 3.43 15.99 -13.08
N ASP A 349 4.37 15.31 -13.77
CA ASP A 349 4.22 13.96 -14.35
C ASP A 349 4.36 12.85 -13.29
N ASP A 350 4.78 13.21 -12.07
CA ASP A 350 4.76 12.35 -10.88
C ASP A 350 3.33 12.01 -10.43
N ARG A 351 2.33 12.79 -10.88
CA ARG A 351 0.91 12.52 -10.67
C ARG A 351 0.39 11.59 -11.76
N LEU A 352 0.09 10.34 -11.38
CA LEU A 352 -0.22 9.27 -12.31
C LEU A 352 -1.71 9.14 -12.59
N PHE A 353 -2.07 8.96 -13.85
CA PHE A 353 -3.34 8.36 -14.25
C PHE A 353 -3.16 6.84 -14.41
N LEU A 354 -3.12 6.13 -13.28
CA LEU A 354 -2.83 4.69 -13.25
C LEU A 354 -4.09 3.87 -13.55
N VAL A 355 -4.20 3.38 -14.79
CA VAL A 355 -5.25 2.45 -15.23
C VAL A 355 -4.62 1.20 -15.83
N SER A 356 -3.78 1.37 -16.85
CA SER A 356 -2.87 0.34 -17.35
C SER A 356 -1.47 0.49 -16.71
N PRO A 357 -0.62 -0.55 -16.74
CA PRO A 357 0.74 -0.47 -16.22
C PRO A 357 1.57 0.66 -16.84
N LEU A 358 2.12 1.53 -15.99
CA LEU A 358 2.97 2.65 -16.40
C LEU A 358 4.44 2.34 -16.13
N ILE A 359 5.31 2.77 -17.05
CA ILE A 359 6.77 2.75 -16.84
C ILE A 359 7.19 4.12 -16.34
N ILE A 360 7.53 4.21 -15.06
CA ILE A 360 8.05 5.42 -14.43
C ILE A 360 9.49 5.59 -14.87
N CYS A 361 9.85 6.80 -15.32
CA CYS A 361 11.10 7.08 -15.99
C CYS A 361 11.84 8.23 -15.28
N HIS A 362 12.96 7.91 -14.62
CA HIS A 362 13.90 8.89 -14.12
C HIS A 362 14.98 9.16 -15.18
N GLU A 363 15.07 10.40 -15.65
CA GLU A 363 16.15 10.85 -16.51
C GLU A 363 17.45 11.06 -15.71
N ILE A 364 18.53 10.41 -16.12
CA ILE A 364 19.84 10.55 -15.48
C ILE A 364 20.52 11.81 -16.04
N ASN A 365 20.14 12.97 -15.48
CA ASN A 365 20.72 14.28 -15.75
C ASN A 365 21.86 14.63 -14.76
N GLN A 366 22.45 15.81 -14.90
CA GLN A 366 23.55 16.28 -14.05
C GLN A 366 23.19 16.37 -12.55
N GLN A 367 21.90 16.54 -12.22
CA GLN A 367 21.38 16.58 -10.85
C GLN A 367 21.08 15.18 -10.30
N SER A 368 21.09 14.14 -11.15
CA SER A 368 20.83 12.76 -10.75
C SER A 368 22.00 12.19 -9.94
N PRO A 369 21.74 11.44 -8.85
CA PRO A 369 22.79 10.73 -8.14
C PRO A 369 23.41 9.57 -8.97
N PHE A 370 22.83 9.23 -10.13
CA PHE A 370 23.36 8.22 -11.05
C PHE A 370 24.27 8.80 -12.14
N TRP A 371 24.51 10.13 -12.16
CA TRP A 371 25.24 10.82 -13.23
C TRP A 371 26.63 10.24 -13.54
N GLU A 372 27.38 9.88 -12.50
CA GLU A 372 28.76 9.36 -12.59
C GLU A 372 28.83 7.83 -12.51
N ILE A 373 27.69 7.14 -12.50
CA ILE A 373 27.62 5.67 -12.37
C ILE A 373 27.64 5.04 -13.77
N SER A 374 28.69 4.26 -14.03
CA SER A 374 28.79 3.37 -15.20
C SER A 374 28.25 1.98 -14.90
N GLN A 375 28.04 1.15 -15.93
CA GLN A 375 27.59 -0.24 -15.78
C GLN A 375 28.50 -1.05 -14.82
N ALA A 376 29.82 -0.86 -14.92
CA ALA A 376 30.80 -1.56 -14.09
C ALA A 376 30.90 -1.02 -12.65
N HIS A 377 30.50 0.23 -12.42
CA HIS A 377 30.40 0.81 -11.08
C HIS A 377 29.12 0.39 -10.38
N LEU A 378 27.98 0.38 -11.08
CA LEU A 378 26.67 -0.01 -10.52
C LEU A 378 26.75 -1.33 -9.75
N ALA A 379 27.35 -2.37 -10.34
CA ALA A 379 27.49 -3.70 -9.73
C ALA A 379 28.40 -3.76 -8.49
N LYS A 380 29.19 -2.71 -8.22
CA LYS A 380 30.06 -2.56 -7.04
C LYS A 380 29.47 -1.61 -5.99
N GLU A 381 28.41 -0.89 -6.35
CA GLU A 381 27.88 0.21 -5.54
C GLU A 381 26.80 -0.28 -4.57
N ASP A 382 27.03 -0.08 -3.27
CA ASP A 382 26.06 -0.39 -2.22
C ASP A 382 24.95 0.67 -2.18
N LEU A 383 23.93 0.51 -3.04
CA LEU A 383 22.77 1.40 -3.12
C LEU A 383 21.43 0.67 -3.13
N GLU A 384 20.41 1.34 -2.61
CA GLU A 384 19.00 0.90 -2.63
C GLU A 384 18.08 2.06 -3.04
N ILE A 385 17.23 1.83 -4.04
CA ILE A 385 16.19 2.77 -4.47
C ILE A 385 14.88 2.34 -3.82
N VAL A 386 14.30 3.16 -2.95
CA VAL A 386 12.96 2.94 -2.39
C VAL A 386 11.94 3.72 -3.22
N VAL A 387 10.98 3.02 -3.80
CA VAL A 387 9.85 3.60 -4.54
C VAL A 387 8.60 3.60 -3.66
N ILE A 388 7.84 4.68 -3.72
CA ILE A 388 6.69 4.93 -2.86
C ILE A 388 5.58 5.50 -3.74
N LEU A 389 4.50 4.74 -3.91
CA LEU A 389 3.27 5.18 -4.57
C LEU A 389 2.25 5.55 -3.49
N GLU A 390 1.79 6.79 -3.52
CA GLU A 390 0.75 7.34 -2.65
C GLU A 390 -0.52 7.60 -3.47
N GLY A 391 -1.69 7.62 -2.83
CA GLY A 391 -2.96 7.96 -3.47
C GLY A 391 -4.18 7.48 -2.69
N MET A 392 -5.37 7.92 -3.08
CA MET A 392 -6.63 7.65 -2.38
C MET A 392 -7.42 6.47 -2.94
N VAL A 393 -8.20 5.83 -2.06
CA VAL A 393 -9.14 4.76 -2.39
C VAL A 393 -10.50 5.34 -2.76
N GLU A 394 -10.84 5.26 -4.05
CA GLU A 394 -12.12 5.67 -4.64
C GLU A 394 -13.34 5.31 -3.77
N ALA A 395 -13.39 4.08 -3.24
CA ALA A 395 -14.51 3.59 -2.45
C ALA A 395 -14.53 4.05 -0.96
N THR A 396 -13.44 4.58 -0.40
CA THR A 396 -13.36 4.93 1.04
C THR A 396 -12.80 6.31 1.35
N GLY A 397 -12.28 7.04 0.35
CA GLY A 397 -11.63 8.35 0.53
C GLY A 397 -10.30 8.32 1.30
N MET A 398 -9.88 7.17 1.85
CA MET A 398 -8.65 7.08 2.62
C MET A 398 -7.42 6.99 1.73
N THR A 399 -6.33 7.61 2.17
CA THR A 399 -5.02 7.49 1.54
C THR A 399 -4.41 6.10 1.79
N CYS A 400 -3.71 5.59 0.78
CA CYS A 400 -2.94 4.36 0.83
C CYS A 400 -1.52 4.64 0.31
N GLN A 401 -0.56 3.86 0.80
CA GLN A 401 0.85 3.99 0.42
C GLN A 401 1.42 2.59 0.15
N ALA A 402 1.69 2.29 -1.12
CA ALA A 402 2.42 1.11 -1.54
C ALA A 402 3.91 1.45 -1.65
N ARG A 403 4.78 0.51 -1.27
CA ARG A 403 6.23 0.70 -1.24
C ARG A 403 6.92 -0.52 -1.84
N SER A 404 8.05 -0.31 -2.49
CA SER A 404 8.98 -1.37 -2.85
C SER A 404 10.41 -0.83 -2.87
N SER A 405 11.39 -1.71 -3.09
CA SER A 405 12.79 -1.32 -3.20
C SER A 405 13.49 -2.03 -4.35
N TYR A 406 14.56 -1.42 -4.86
CA TYR A 406 15.50 -2.01 -5.80
C TYR A 406 16.91 -1.86 -5.25
N VAL A 407 17.54 -2.98 -4.86
CA VAL A 407 18.99 -2.98 -4.55
C VAL A 407 19.80 -3.03 -5.84
N SER A 408 21.06 -2.60 -5.82
CA SER A 408 21.97 -2.61 -7.00
C SER A 408 21.85 -3.86 -7.90
N SER A 409 21.86 -5.07 -7.34
CA SER A 409 21.77 -6.33 -8.12
C SER A 409 20.44 -6.54 -8.86
N GLU A 410 19.38 -5.83 -8.46
CA GLU A 410 18.04 -5.86 -9.07
C GLU A 410 17.86 -4.76 -10.13
N ILE A 411 18.87 -3.89 -10.32
CA ILE A 411 18.92 -2.89 -11.38
C ILE A 411 19.68 -3.49 -12.57
N LYS A 412 19.04 -3.58 -13.73
CA LYS A 412 19.59 -4.23 -14.94
C LYS A 412 19.96 -3.19 -15.99
N TRP A 413 21.25 -3.08 -16.29
CA TRP A 413 21.77 -2.17 -17.32
C TRP A 413 21.65 -2.79 -18.70
N GLY A 414 21.19 -2.02 -19.68
CA GLY A 414 20.96 -2.46 -21.05
C GLY A 414 19.61 -3.12 -21.29
N TYR A 415 18.64 -2.99 -20.38
CA TYR A 415 17.34 -3.67 -20.51
C TYR A 415 16.18 -2.70 -20.75
N ARG A 416 15.12 -3.23 -21.36
CA ARG A 416 13.80 -2.59 -21.48
C ARG A 416 12.72 -3.57 -21.05
N PHE A 417 11.56 -3.06 -20.65
CA PHE A 417 10.41 -3.89 -20.30
C PHE A 417 9.64 -4.37 -21.55
N THR A 418 9.23 -5.64 -21.57
CA THR A 418 8.35 -6.19 -22.62
C THR A 418 7.03 -5.41 -22.66
N PRO A 419 6.49 -5.01 -23.82
CA PRO A 419 5.16 -4.41 -23.92
C PRO A 419 4.07 -5.33 -23.34
N VAL A 420 3.10 -4.75 -22.63
CA VAL A 420 2.02 -5.50 -21.93
C VAL A 420 0.62 -5.19 -22.44
N LEU A 421 0.49 -4.22 -23.35
CA LEU A 421 -0.80 -3.76 -23.87
C LEU A 421 -1.03 -4.33 -25.26
N THR A 422 -2.09 -5.11 -25.42
CA THR A 422 -2.66 -5.52 -26.72
C THR A 422 -3.99 -4.80 -26.95
N LEU A 423 -4.43 -4.75 -28.21
CA LEU A 423 -5.73 -4.18 -28.59
C LEU A 423 -6.58 -5.33 -29.16
N GLU A 424 -7.60 -5.74 -28.42
CA GLU A 424 -8.45 -6.88 -28.75
C GLU A 424 -9.92 -6.45 -28.73
N ASP A 425 -10.65 -6.71 -29.84
CA ASP A 425 -12.08 -6.44 -30.03
C ASP A 425 -12.59 -5.07 -29.51
N GLY A 426 -11.77 -4.03 -29.65
CA GLY A 426 -12.10 -2.65 -29.27
C GLY A 426 -11.78 -2.26 -27.83
N PHE A 427 -11.17 -3.16 -27.05
CA PHE A 427 -10.66 -2.92 -25.71
C PHE A 427 -9.13 -3.07 -25.65
N TYR A 428 -8.49 -2.38 -24.71
CA TYR A 428 -7.09 -2.61 -24.39
C TYR A 428 -6.98 -3.71 -23.34
N GLU A 429 -6.36 -4.83 -23.70
CA GLU A 429 -6.06 -5.91 -22.77
C GLU A 429 -4.63 -5.75 -22.21
N VAL A 430 -4.45 -6.13 -20.95
CA VAL A 430 -3.18 -6.05 -20.24
C VAL A 430 -2.72 -7.46 -19.87
N ASP A 431 -1.69 -7.95 -20.53
CA ASP A 431 -1.05 -9.20 -20.12
C ASP A 431 -0.15 -8.98 -18.89
N TYR A 432 -0.64 -9.43 -17.73
CA TYR A 432 0.12 -9.38 -16.50
C TYR A 432 1.22 -10.45 -16.39
N ASN A 433 1.27 -11.46 -17.28
CA ASN A 433 2.39 -12.40 -17.30
C ASN A 433 3.68 -11.70 -17.76
N SER A 434 3.58 -10.89 -18.82
CA SER A 434 4.66 -10.04 -19.33
C SER A 434 4.98 -8.81 -18.47
N PHE A 435 4.26 -8.58 -17.35
CA PHE A 435 4.42 -7.39 -16.50
C PHE A 435 5.84 -7.27 -15.90
N HIS A 436 6.43 -8.38 -15.48
CA HIS A 436 7.78 -8.39 -14.88
C HIS A 436 8.89 -8.66 -15.90
N GLU A 437 8.55 -8.95 -17.15
CA GLU A 437 9.51 -9.38 -18.16
C GLU A 437 10.33 -8.21 -18.72
N ILE A 438 11.61 -8.49 -18.95
CA ILE A 438 12.60 -7.56 -19.49
C ILE A 438 13.39 -8.23 -20.61
N TYR A 439 13.72 -7.47 -21.65
CA TYR A 439 14.57 -7.91 -22.76
C TYR A 439 15.79 -7.00 -22.88
N GLU A 440 16.87 -7.54 -23.42
CA GLU A 440 18.14 -6.84 -23.57
C GLU A 440 18.16 -5.97 -24.84
N THR A 441 18.86 -4.84 -24.77
CA THR A 441 18.91 -3.81 -25.81
C THR A 441 20.28 -3.16 -25.85
N ASP A 442 20.81 -2.94 -27.05
CA ASP A 442 22.09 -2.26 -27.22
C ASP A 442 22.07 -0.88 -26.54
N THR A 443 22.94 -0.73 -25.55
CA THR A 443 22.98 0.40 -24.63
C THR A 443 24.45 0.61 -24.24
N PRO A 444 24.98 1.84 -24.34
CA PRO A 444 26.35 2.14 -23.93
C PRO A 444 26.61 1.77 -22.46
N SER A 445 27.80 1.24 -22.18
CA SER A 445 28.23 0.82 -20.83
C SER A 445 28.85 1.94 -19.98
N CYS A 446 29.16 3.09 -20.61
CA CYS A 446 29.70 4.28 -19.96
C CYS A 446 28.63 5.05 -19.16
N SER A 447 29.08 5.92 -18.25
CA SER A 447 28.23 6.75 -17.40
C SER A 447 27.47 7.82 -18.20
N ALA A 448 26.37 8.33 -17.63
CA ALA A 448 25.62 9.44 -18.22
C ALA A 448 26.49 10.70 -18.43
N ARG A 449 27.42 10.96 -17.50
CA ARG A 449 28.44 12.00 -17.63
C ARG A 449 29.33 11.81 -18.87
N GLU A 450 29.90 10.62 -19.05
CA GLU A 450 30.75 10.33 -20.21
C GLU A 450 29.96 10.40 -21.52
N LEU A 451 28.70 9.99 -21.53
CA LEU A 451 27.80 10.15 -22.69
C LEU A 451 27.57 11.62 -23.05
N ALA A 452 27.38 12.49 -22.07
CA ALA A 452 27.25 13.94 -22.29
C ALA A 452 28.57 14.58 -22.75
N ASP A 453 29.72 14.14 -22.22
CA ASP A 453 31.05 14.58 -22.66
C ASP A 453 31.35 14.13 -24.11
N ILE A 454 30.94 12.92 -24.50
CA ILE A 454 31.04 12.44 -25.90
C ILE A 454 30.08 13.23 -26.81
N ALA A 455 28.83 13.42 -26.40
CA ALA A 455 27.83 14.14 -27.19
C ALA A 455 28.18 15.63 -27.39
N SER A 456 28.77 16.28 -26.38
CA SER A 456 29.25 17.67 -26.50
C SER A 456 30.46 17.78 -27.43
N ARG A 457 31.42 16.86 -27.35
CA ARG A 457 32.55 16.77 -28.30
C ARG A 457 32.10 16.53 -29.74
N ALA A 458 31.09 15.67 -29.95
CA ALA A 458 30.53 15.40 -31.27
C ALA A 458 29.75 16.59 -31.88
N ARG A 459 29.33 17.57 -31.06
CA ARG A 459 28.67 18.81 -31.51
C ARG A 459 29.64 19.94 -31.85
N LEU A 460 30.93 19.81 -31.52
CA LEU A 460 31.96 20.76 -31.96
C LEU A 460 32.34 20.47 -33.42
N PRO A 461 32.39 21.47 -34.31
CA PRO A 461 32.88 21.27 -35.67
C PRO A 461 34.33 20.74 -35.67
N LEU A 462 34.62 19.81 -36.58
CA LEU A 462 35.94 19.16 -36.77
C LEU A 462 37.03 20.10 -37.36
N THR A 463 36.95 21.42 -37.12
CA THR A 463 37.80 22.42 -37.77
C THR A 463 39.16 22.64 -37.08
N TRP A 464 39.35 22.22 -35.83
CA TRP A 464 40.54 22.58 -35.04
C TRP A 464 41.68 21.55 -35.04
N SER A 465 41.45 20.30 -35.46
CA SER A 465 42.43 19.21 -35.33
C SER A 465 43.44 19.05 -36.48
N LEU A 466 43.53 20.00 -37.42
CA LEU A 466 44.57 20.04 -38.47
C LEU A 466 45.58 21.19 -38.33
N GLY A 467 45.36 22.17 -37.45
CA GLY A 467 46.21 23.38 -37.37
C GLY A 467 47.56 23.21 -36.67
N SER A 468 47.76 22.18 -35.85
CA SER A 468 48.86 22.12 -34.88
C SER A 468 50.17 21.48 -35.37
N ARG A 469 50.30 21.10 -36.65
CA ARG A 469 51.53 20.48 -37.21
C ARG A 469 52.30 21.32 -38.23
N LEU A 470 51.91 22.56 -38.49
CA LEU A 470 52.53 23.42 -39.51
C LEU A 470 53.18 24.71 -38.97
N SER A 471 53.33 24.86 -37.65
CA SER A 471 53.91 26.06 -37.02
C SER A 471 55.29 25.84 -36.38
N GLN A 472 56.00 24.75 -36.71
CA GLN A 472 57.37 24.48 -36.22
C GLN A 472 58.35 24.25 -37.38
N GLN A 473 58.60 25.32 -38.13
CA GLN A 473 59.68 25.57 -39.11
C GLN A 473 59.33 26.94 -39.75
N GLY A 474 59.98 28.08 -39.50
CA GLY A 474 61.23 28.38 -38.80
C GLY A 474 62.13 29.23 -39.71
N LEU A 475 62.31 30.53 -39.41
CA LEU A 475 63.29 31.47 -40.01
C LEU A 475 63.43 32.71 -39.06
N PRO A 476 64.60 33.38 -38.94
CA PRO A 476 64.94 34.17 -37.75
C PRO A 476 65.03 35.71 -37.90
N GLU A 477 65.00 36.37 -36.72
CA GLU A 477 65.67 37.61 -36.25
C GLU A 477 65.91 38.84 -37.14
N SER A 478 65.53 40.01 -36.59
CA SER A 478 66.40 41.20 -36.55
C SER A 478 66.13 42.06 -35.30
N GLU A 479 67.13 42.21 -34.43
CA GLU A 479 67.22 43.13 -33.28
C GLU A 479 67.36 44.59 -33.80
N GLN A 480 66.72 45.64 -33.24
CA GLN A 480 66.72 46.26 -31.89
C GLN A 480 67.79 47.38 -31.74
N GLU A 481 67.35 48.62 -31.50
CA GLU A 481 68.14 49.72 -30.88
C GLU A 481 67.18 50.75 -30.23
N GLY A 482 67.55 51.30 -29.06
CA GLY A 482 66.78 52.32 -28.28
C GLY A 482 67.55 53.65 -28.14
N PRO A 483 67.48 54.41 -27.02
CA PRO A 483 66.57 54.37 -25.87
C PRO A 483 66.07 55.76 -25.34
N GLU A 484 65.22 55.77 -24.30
CA GLU A 484 65.01 56.79 -23.20
C GLU A 484 64.82 58.31 -23.50
N THR A 485 63.91 59.05 -22.84
CA THR A 485 64.07 59.62 -21.47
C THR A 485 62.75 60.25 -20.94
N LYS A 486 62.55 60.39 -19.62
CA LYS A 486 61.39 61.05 -18.94
C LYS A 486 61.76 62.40 -18.28
N THR A 487 60.87 63.42 -18.33
CA THR A 487 60.42 64.25 -17.15
C THR A 487 59.27 65.24 -17.48
N ASN A 488 58.50 65.66 -16.46
CA ASN A 488 57.30 66.54 -16.46
C ASN A 488 57.68 68.07 -16.32
N PRO A 489 56.79 69.09 -16.05
CA PRO A 489 55.33 69.09 -15.78
C PRO A 489 54.47 70.30 -16.33
N ASP A 490 53.18 70.29 -15.93
CA ASP A 490 52.19 71.38 -15.70
C ASP A 490 51.68 72.36 -16.79
N SER A 491 50.34 72.37 -16.98
CA SER A 491 49.48 73.58 -16.97
C SER A 491 47.97 73.24 -16.90
N GLU A 492 47.15 74.20 -16.44
CA GLU A 492 45.84 74.03 -15.78
C GLU A 492 44.57 74.00 -16.67
N GLU A 493 43.47 73.45 -16.10
CA GLU A 493 42.05 73.89 -16.19
C GLU A 493 41.34 74.10 -17.55
N LYS A 494 40.00 74.01 -17.74
CA LYS A 494 38.74 73.76 -16.98
C LYS A 494 37.71 73.32 -18.07
N SER A 495 36.52 72.73 -17.86
CA SER A 495 35.80 72.08 -16.74
C SER A 495 34.41 71.64 -17.24
N GLN A 496 33.83 70.54 -16.74
CA GLN A 496 32.40 70.43 -16.38
C GLN A 496 32.08 69.07 -15.72
N GLN A 497 31.33 69.11 -14.61
CA GLN A 497 31.02 67.97 -13.74
C GLN A 497 29.52 68.02 -13.41
N SER A 498 28.87 66.86 -13.33
CA SER A 498 27.50 66.72 -12.83
C SER A 498 27.43 65.49 -11.93
N GLU A 499 27.17 65.70 -10.64
CA GLU A 499 26.98 64.67 -9.62
C GLU A 499 25.63 64.90 -8.94
N ARG A 500 24.88 63.81 -8.70
CA ARG A 500 24.42 63.50 -7.32
C ARG A 500 23.80 62.11 -7.14
N ASN A 501 24.04 61.55 -5.97
CA ASN A 501 23.38 60.38 -5.38
C ASN A 501 21.98 60.71 -4.84
N GLY A 502 21.17 59.68 -4.52
CA GLY A 502 20.31 59.72 -3.32
C GLY A 502 18.90 59.12 -3.37
N ASP A 503 18.81 57.79 -3.24
CA ASP A 503 18.02 57.04 -2.23
C ASP A 503 16.54 57.36 -1.80
N ILE A 504 15.78 56.25 -1.67
CA ILE A 504 14.76 55.89 -0.64
C ILE A 504 13.22 56.01 -0.90
N ALA A 505 12.55 54.88 -0.62
CA ALA A 505 11.17 54.61 -0.14
C ALA A 505 9.94 54.45 -1.08
N ASN A 506 9.43 53.20 -1.06
CA ASN A 506 8.05 52.71 -1.20
C ASN A 506 6.85 53.69 -1.16
N LEU A 507 5.86 53.43 -2.02
CA LEU A 507 4.48 53.08 -1.59
C LEU A 507 3.65 52.42 -2.71
N GLU A 508 2.55 51.80 -2.32
CA GLU A 508 1.69 50.83 -3.02
C GLU A 508 1.07 51.28 -4.36
N SER A 509 0.72 50.30 -5.22
CA SER A 509 -0.40 50.43 -6.16
C SER A 509 -1.15 49.11 -6.37
N GLU A 510 -2.39 49.07 -5.89
CA GLU A 510 -3.43 48.18 -6.44
C GLU A 510 -3.91 48.75 -7.79
N SER A 511 -4.21 47.89 -8.77
CA SER A 511 -5.41 48.06 -9.60
C SER A 511 -5.78 46.77 -10.32
N LYS A 512 -6.97 46.25 -10.05
CA LYS A 512 -7.66 45.26 -10.89
C LYS A 512 -8.05 45.87 -12.24
N VAL A 513 -8.07 45.03 -13.28
CA VAL A 513 -9.23 44.86 -14.17
C VAL A 513 -9.49 43.36 -14.26
#